data_AF-A0A950LZI2-F1
#
_entry.id   AF-A0A950LZI2-F1
#
_cell.length_a   1.000
_cell.length_b   1.000
_cell.length_c   1.000
_cell.angle_alpha   90.00
_cell.angle_beta   90.00
_cell.angle_gamma   90.00
#
_symmetry.space_group_name_H-M   'P 1'
#
loop_
_entity.id
_entity.type
_entity.pdbx_description
1 polymer ?
#
loop_
_entity_poly.entity_id
_entity_poly.type
_entity_poly.pdbx_seq_one_letter_code
_entity_poly.pdbx_strand_id
1 'polypeptide(L)'
;LATAGAVVGLCPTTEADLGDGIFDLAGLEAAGGRFGIGTDSNVSASPAAELRQLEWSQRLATRRRLVAGRQEGASIGTSLYARALEGGAQALGRRTGAIAPGCRADLVVLDADHPLLAGRRHEAILDTWIFATGINPVRDVMVGGRWVIRERRHPREETILAEFRGTMLRLSTGL
;
A
#
# COMPACT_ATOMS: atom_id res chain seq x y z
N LEU A 1 20.54 -0.79 10.42
CA LEU A 1 19.08 -1.06 10.35
C LEU A 1 18.79 -2.55 10.22
N ALA A 2 19.25 -3.21 9.14
CA ALA A 2 18.95 -4.62 8.90
C ALA A 2 19.45 -5.57 10.01
N THR A 3 20.69 -5.42 10.49
CA THR A 3 21.25 -6.24 11.59
C THR A 3 20.45 -6.14 12.89
N ALA A 4 19.81 -4.99 13.14
CA ALA A 4 18.99 -4.78 14.32
C ALA A 4 17.57 -5.37 14.17
N GLY A 5 17.21 -5.90 13.00
CA GLY A 5 15.87 -6.40 12.70
C GLY A 5 14.81 -5.31 12.62
N ALA A 6 15.19 -4.04 12.53
CA ALA A 6 14.26 -2.92 12.45
C ALA A 6 13.52 -2.89 11.10
N VAL A 7 12.30 -2.33 11.10
CA VAL A 7 11.52 -2.07 9.89
C VAL A 7 11.73 -0.62 9.47
N VAL A 8 12.09 -0.41 8.21
CA VAL A 8 12.11 0.92 7.60
C VAL A 8 10.67 1.31 7.23
N GLY A 9 10.14 2.37 7.81
CA GLY A 9 8.84 2.93 7.41
C GLY A 9 9.03 3.86 6.23
N LEU A 10 8.67 3.41 5.03
CA LEU A 10 8.78 4.20 3.80
C LEU A 10 7.46 4.91 3.53
N CYS A 11 7.52 6.16 3.10
CA CYS A 11 6.36 6.95 2.69
C CYS A 11 6.54 7.51 1.26
N PRO A 12 6.72 6.65 0.23
CA PRO A 12 7.18 7.06 -1.10
C PRO A 12 6.42 8.22 -1.74
N THR A 13 5.11 8.32 -1.55
CA THR A 13 4.34 9.43 -2.14
C THR A 13 4.59 10.75 -1.42
N THR A 14 4.69 10.76 -0.09
CA THR A 14 5.05 11.95 0.70
C THR A 14 6.51 12.33 0.48
N GLU A 15 7.44 11.38 0.50
CA GLU A 15 8.87 11.62 0.26
C GLU A 15 9.10 12.26 -1.12
N ALA A 16 8.30 11.87 -2.12
CA ALA A 16 8.34 12.48 -3.45
C ALA A 16 7.71 13.88 -3.48
N ASP A 17 6.61 14.11 -2.76
CA ASP A 17 5.96 15.43 -2.64
C ASP A 17 6.85 16.45 -1.94
N LEU A 18 7.55 16.03 -0.89
CA LEU A 18 8.47 16.86 -0.11
C LEU A 18 9.87 17.00 -0.72
N GLY A 19 10.22 16.14 -1.68
CA GLY A 19 11.52 16.18 -2.35
C GLY A 19 12.67 15.58 -1.54
N ASP A 20 12.40 14.59 -0.68
CA ASP A 20 13.38 13.97 0.21
C ASP A 20 14.44 13.15 -0.54
N GLY A 21 14.03 12.50 -1.64
CA GLY A 21 14.91 11.70 -2.50
C GLY A 21 14.39 10.29 -2.76
N ILE A 22 15.30 9.40 -3.18
CA ILE A 22 14.99 8.01 -3.53
C ILE A 22 15.69 7.09 -2.54
N PHE A 23 14.90 6.27 -1.83
CA PHE A 23 15.43 5.27 -0.91
C PHE A 23 16.19 4.15 -1.65
N ASP A 24 17.32 3.71 -1.09
CA ASP A 24 18.11 2.58 -1.63
C ASP A 24 17.46 1.23 -1.25
N LEU A 25 16.45 0.84 -2.02
CA LEU A 25 15.73 -0.42 -1.79
C LEU A 25 16.65 -1.63 -2.04
N ALA A 26 17.52 -1.56 -3.03
CA ALA A 26 18.45 -2.64 -3.37
C ALA A 26 19.47 -2.89 -2.25
N GLY A 27 20.03 -1.82 -1.67
CA GLY A 27 20.92 -1.92 -0.51
C GLY A 27 20.22 -2.47 0.73
N LEU A 28 18.98 -2.05 0.99
CA LEU A 28 18.18 -2.63 2.08
C LEU A 28 17.97 -4.13 1.88
N GLU A 29 17.63 -4.56 0.66
CA GLU A 29 17.44 -5.97 0.31
C GLU A 29 18.71 -6.80 0.45
N ALA A 30 19.83 -6.29 -0.08
CA ALA A 30 21.13 -6.95 0.03
C ALA A 30 21.56 -7.14 1.49
N ALA A 31 21.16 -6.23 2.37
CA ALA A 31 21.41 -6.32 3.81
C ALA A 31 20.41 -7.22 4.56
N GLY A 32 19.39 -7.78 3.89
CA GLY A 32 18.33 -8.57 4.53
C GLY A 32 17.34 -7.73 5.35
N GLY A 33 17.20 -6.44 5.03
CA GLY A 33 16.34 -5.51 5.73
C GLY A 33 14.84 -5.68 5.43
N ARG A 34 14.02 -5.03 6.27
CA ARG A 34 12.56 -5.06 6.21
C ARG A 34 12.02 -3.65 6.02
N PHE A 35 10.90 -3.53 5.32
CA PHE A 35 10.20 -2.25 5.18
C PHE A 35 8.68 -2.43 5.32
N GLY A 36 8.02 -1.36 5.76
CA GLY A 36 6.58 -1.17 5.64
C GLY A 36 6.32 0.12 4.85
N ILE A 37 5.06 0.35 4.47
CA ILE A 37 4.64 1.60 3.82
C ILE A 37 3.72 2.42 4.73
N GLY A 38 3.77 3.73 4.60
CA GLY A 38 2.88 4.69 5.25
C GLY A 38 2.52 5.84 4.31
N THR A 39 1.40 6.51 4.60
CA THR A 39 0.91 7.66 3.81
C THR A 39 1.45 9.00 4.34
N ASP A 40 1.92 9.02 5.59
CA ASP A 40 2.49 10.17 6.30
C ASP A 40 1.62 11.44 6.22
N SER A 41 2.00 12.40 5.38
CA SER A 41 1.29 13.67 5.18
C SER A 41 -0.12 13.50 4.59
N ASN A 42 -0.42 12.30 4.06
CA ASN A 42 -1.67 11.92 3.42
C ASN A 42 -1.98 12.69 2.12
N VAL A 43 -0.96 13.23 1.44
CA VAL A 43 -1.10 13.75 0.05
C VAL A 43 -1.61 12.68 -0.91
N SER A 44 -1.33 11.41 -0.62
CA SER A 44 -1.94 10.24 -1.24
C SER A 44 -2.32 9.21 -0.17
N ALA A 45 -3.57 8.73 -0.21
CA ALA A 45 -4.07 7.70 0.71
C ALA A 45 -4.30 6.38 -0.04
N SER A 46 -3.23 5.82 -0.63
CA SER A 46 -3.34 4.62 -1.47
C SER A 46 -2.13 3.69 -1.32
N PRO A 47 -2.31 2.46 -0.78
CA PRO A 47 -1.20 1.51 -0.68
C PRO A 47 -0.66 1.11 -2.06
N ALA A 48 -1.52 1.05 -3.08
CA ALA A 48 -1.09 0.79 -4.45
C ALA A 48 -0.19 1.92 -4.98
N ALA A 49 -0.49 3.18 -4.65
CA ALA A 49 0.34 4.31 -5.04
C ALA A 49 1.70 4.29 -4.32
N GLU A 50 1.75 3.97 -3.03
CA GLU A 50 3.02 3.84 -2.30
C GLU A 50 3.92 2.78 -2.92
N LEU A 51 3.41 1.56 -3.13
CA LEU A 51 4.20 0.47 -3.71
C LEU A 51 4.62 0.76 -5.15
N ARG A 52 3.74 1.40 -5.93
CA ARG A 52 4.04 1.83 -7.30
C ARG A 52 5.16 2.85 -7.32
N GLN A 53 5.08 3.88 -6.47
CA GLN A 53 6.06 4.95 -6.39
C GLN A 53 7.40 4.43 -5.87
N LEU A 54 7.39 3.49 -4.91
CA LEU A 54 8.59 2.79 -4.46
C LEU A 54 9.30 2.11 -5.64
N GLU A 55 8.63 1.28 -6.42
CA GLU A 55 9.24 0.64 -7.60
C GLU A 55 9.65 1.65 -8.68
N TRP A 56 8.78 2.62 -9.01
CA TRP A 56 9.03 3.57 -10.10
C TRP A 56 10.21 4.48 -9.82
N SER A 57 10.41 4.91 -8.58
CA SER A 57 11.59 5.68 -8.18
C SER A 57 12.89 4.89 -8.42
N GLN A 58 12.91 3.61 -8.07
CA GLN A 58 14.07 2.74 -8.36
C GLN A 58 14.30 2.63 -9.87
N ARG A 59 13.23 2.37 -10.65
CA ARG A 59 13.32 2.27 -12.12
C ARG A 59 13.90 3.53 -12.74
N LEU A 60 13.47 4.69 -12.26
CA LEU A 60 13.91 5.98 -12.76
C LEU A 60 15.40 6.20 -12.44
N ALA A 61 15.81 5.92 -11.20
CA ALA A 61 17.20 6.05 -10.76
C ALA A 61 18.14 5.11 -11.53
N THR A 62 17.75 3.85 -11.71
CA THR A 62 18.61 2.83 -12.31
C THR A 62 18.45 2.70 -13.83
N ARG A 63 17.43 3.34 -14.42
CA ARG A 63 17.01 3.19 -15.82
C ARG A 63 16.77 1.71 -16.22
N ARG A 64 16.21 0.93 -15.29
CA ARG A 64 15.89 -0.51 -15.48
C ARG A 64 14.45 -0.78 -15.08
N ARG A 65 13.92 -1.93 -15.51
CA ARG A 65 12.59 -2.42 -15.10
C ARG A 65 12.77 -3.57 -14.11
N LEU A 66 11.69 -3.88 -13.37
CA LEU A 66 11.60 -5.03 -12.48
C LEU A 66 12.65 -4.98 -11.35
N VAL A 67 12.81 -3.81 -10.72
CA VAL A 67 13.95 -3.56 -9.80
C VAL A 67 13.72 -4.24 -8.45
N ALA A 68 12.51 -4.16 -7.89
CA ALA A 68 12.17 -4.80 -6.61
C ALA A 68 11.88 -6.32 -6.69
N GLY A 69 12.23 -6.96 -7.80
CA GLY A 69 12.03 -8.39 -8.02
C GLY A 69 13.16 -9.20 -7.39
N ARG A 70 12.83 -10.17 -6.52
CA ARG A 70 13.85 -11.01 -5.85
C ARG A 70 14.50 -12.03 -6.79
N GLN A 71 13.80 -12.43 -7.84
CA GLN A 71 14.22 -13.46 -8.79
C GLN A 71 13.70 -13.10 -10.18
N GLU A 72 14.41 -13.58 -11.20
CA GLU A 72 13.97 -13.41 -12.58
C GLU A 72 12.59 -14.06 -12.79
N GLY A 73 11.68 -13.32 -13.43
CA GLY A 73 10.30 -13.75 -13.65
C GLY A 73 9.35 -13.59 -12.46
N ALA A 74 9.81 -13.14 -11.29
CA ALA A 74 8.94 -12.90 -10.14
C ALA A 74 8.00 -11.70 -10.34
N SER A 75 6.77 -11.82 -9.84
CA SER A 75 5.80 -10.70 -9.78
C SER A 75 6.31 -9.62 -8.83
N ILE A 76 6.45 -8.40 -9.35
CA ILE A 76 6.92 -7.24 -8.57
C ILE A 76 5.86 -6.83 -7.55
N GLY A 77 4.61 -6.75 -7.98
CA GLY A 77 3.48 -6.38 -7.13
C GLY A 77 3.31 -7.37 -5.98
N THR A 78 3.43 -8.67 -6.26
CA THR A 78 3.37 -9.71 -5.21
C THR A 78 4.53 -9.59 -4.23
N SER A 79 5.76 -9.41 -4.72
CA SER A 79 6.96 -9.23 -3.89
C SER A 79 6.82 -8.02 -2.95
N LEU A 80 6.47 -6.86 -3.51
CA LEU A 80 6.31 -5.62 -2.76
C LEU A 80 5.18 -5.71 -1.74
N TYR A 81 4.02 -6.24 -2.13
CA TYR A 81 2.87 -6.36 -1.25
C TYR A 81 3.15 -7.28 -0.07
N ALA A 82 3.72 -8.47 -0.31
CA ALA A 82 4.06 -9.41 0.75
C ALA A 82 5.07 -8.84 1.76
N ARG A 83 6.10 -8.15 1.27
CA ARG A 83 7.13 -7.55 2.13
C ARG A 83 6.60 -6.38 2.94
N ALA A 84 5.78 -5.52 2.33
CA ALA A 84 5.12 -4.42 3.03
C ALA A 84 4.15 -4.93 4.10
N LEU A 85 3.43 -6.03 3.86
CA LEU A 85 2.59 -6.67 4.87
C LEU A 85 3.40 -7.23 6.04
N GLU A 86 4.50 -7.93 5.78
CA GLU A 86 5.38 -8.47 6.81
C GLU A 86 5.98 -7.35 7.68
N GLY A 87 6.60 -6.36 7.04
CA GLY A 87 7.20 -5.23 7.75
C GLY A 87 6.16 -4.38 8.48
N GLY A 88 4.99 -4.13 7.87
CA GLY A 88 3.90 -3.40 8.49
C GLY A 88 3.34 -4.11 9.73
N ALA A 89 3.13 -5.44 9.65
CA ALA A 89 2.67 -6.23 10.79
C ALA A 89 3.68 -6.20 11.94
N GLN A 90 4.98 -6.32 11.62
CA GLN A 90 6.05 -6.20 12.61
C GLN A 90 6.10 -4.80 13.24
N ALA A 91 6.09 -3.74 12.42
CA ALA A 91 6.19 -2.36 12.90
C ALA A 91 5.03 -1.99 13.84
N LEU A 92 3.83 -2.50 13.55
CA LEU A 92 2.65 -2.30 14.39
C LEU A 92 2.58 -3.23 15.60
N GLY A 93 3.42 -4.26 15.67
CA GLY A 93 3.34 -5.29 16.72
C GLY A 93 2.02 -6.06 16.71
N ARG A 94 1.40 -6.25 15.54
CA ARG A 94 0.07 -6.88 15.41
C ARG A 94 0.17 -8.19 14.66
N ARG A 95 -0.60 -9.18 15.11
CA ARG A 95 -0.82 -10.45 14.38
C ARG A 95 -1.75 -10.22 13.18
N THR A 96 -1.24 -9.57 12.15
CA THR A 96 -1.92 -9.25 10.89
C THR A 96 -0.96 -9.52 9.71
N GLY A 97 -1.35 -9.15 8.49
CA GLY A 97 -0.50 -9.29 7.30
C GLY A 97 -0.50 -10.68 6.66
N ALA A 98 -1.30 -11.62 7.17
CA ALA A 98 -1.45 -12.95 6.60
C ALA A 98 -2.86 -13.51 6.83
N ILE A 99 -3.36 -14.29 5.86
CA ILE A 99 -4.59 -15.09 6.00
C ILE A 99 -4.18 -16.44 6.57
N ALA A 100 -4.07 -16.53 7.90
CA ALA A 100 -3.64 -17.73 8.60
C ALA A 100 -4.30 -17.83 9.99
N PRO A 101 -4.48 -19.06 10.53
CA PRO A 101 -4.96 -19.24 11.90
C PRO A 101 -4.13 -18.45 12.92
N GLY A 102 -4.81 -17.77 13.83
CA GLY A 102 -4.20 -16.93 14.85
C GLY A 102 -3.81 -15.51 14.39
N CYS A 103 -3.91 -15.19 13.09
CA CYS A 103 -3.91 -13.80 12.64
C CYS A 103 -5.32 -13.20 12.74
N ARG A 104 -5.36 -11.88 12.92
CA ARG A 104 -6.58 -11.09 12.89
C ARG A 104 -7.19 -11.15 11.48
N ALA A 105 -8.51 -11.27 11.39
CA ALA A 105 -9.24 -11.26 10.12
C ALA A 105 -9.33 -9.83 9.55
N ASP A 106 -8.22 -9.36 8.99
CA ASP A 106 -8.09 -8.09 8.26
C ASP A 106 -7.91 -8.42 6.77
N LEU A 107 -8.90 -8.09 5.95
CA LEU A 107 -8.98 -8.53 4.56
C LEU A 107 -9.44 -7.39 3.65
N VAL A 108 -8.92 -7.35 2.43
CA VAL A 108 -9.42 -6.51 1.34
C VAL A 108 -9.93 -7.41 0.22
N VAL A 109 -11.08 -7.06 -0.36
CA VAL A 109 -11.66 -7.73 -1.52
C VAL A 109 -11.55 -6.79 -2.71
N LEU A 110 -10.87 -7.24 -3.76
CA LEU A 110 -10.83 -6.51 -5.04
C LEU A 110 -12.08 -6.85 -5.86
N ASP A 111 -12.57 -5.88 -6.62
CA ASP A 111 -13.69 -6.08 -7.52
C ASP A 111 -13.29 -6.98 -8.70
N ALA A 112 -13.82 -8.20 -8.73
CA ALA A 112 -13.56 -9.16 -9.80
C ALA A 112 -14.12 -8.70 -11.16
N ASP A 113 -15.14 -7.83 -11.15
CA ASP A 113 -15.75 -7.27 -12.37
C ASP A 113 -15.01 -6.03 -12.87
N HIS A 114 -13.96 -5.57 -12.17
CA HIS A 114 -13.15 -4.44 -12.63
C HIS A 114 -12.52 -4.78 -14.00
N PRO A 115 -12.69 -3.97 -15.05
CA PRO A 115 -12.28 -4.33 -16.42
C PRO A 115 -10.81 -4.73 -16.58
N LEU A 116 -9.91 -4.13 -15.79
CA LEU A 116 -8.48 -4.49 -15.83
C LEU A 116 -8.15 -5.80 -15.11
N LEU A 117 -8.98 -6.24 -14.16
CA LEU A 117 -8.82 -7.48 -13.41
C LEU A 117 -9.55 -8.66 -14.06
N ALA A 118 -10.56 -8.39 -14.89
CA ALA A 118 -11.29 -9.40 -15.65
C ALA A 118 -10.33 -10.31 -16.45
N GLY A 119 -10.45 -11.63 -16.26
CA GLY A 119 -9.64 -12.64 -16.95
C GLY A 119 -8.16 -12.70 -16.54
N ARG A 120 -7.72 -11.95 -15.52
CA ARG A 120 -6.36 -12.04 -15.02
C ARG A 120 -6.14 -13.32 -14.23
N ARG A 121 -4.99 -13.96 -14.47
CA ARG A 121 -4.51 -15.07 -13.63
C ARG A 121 -4.14 -14.55 -12.24
N HIS A 122 -4.25 -15.41 -11.24
CA HIS A 122 -4.00 -15.08 -9.84
C HIS A 122 -2.67 -14.35 -9.62
N GLU A 123 -1.60 -14.79 -10.27
CA GLU A 123 -0.25 -14.26 -10.11
C GLU A 123 -0.09 -12.83 -10.63
N ALA A 124 -1.00 -12.38 -11.52
CA ALA A 124 -0.97 -11.07 -12.14
C ALA A 124 -1.91 -10.05 -11.47
N ILE A 125 -2.75 -10.48 -10.51
CA ILE A 125 -3.74 -9.60 -9.87
C ILE A 125 -3.06 -8.43 -9.15
N LEU A 126 -2.03 -8.72 -8.34
CA LEU A 126 -1.32 -7.68 -7.58
C LEU A 126 -0.50 -6.75 -8.48
N ASP A 127 0.12 -7.27 -9.54
CA ASP A 127 0.78 -6.43 -10.54
C ASP A 127 -0.23 -5.50 -11.22
N THR A 128 -1.41 -6.01 -11.56
CA THR A 128 -2.45 -5.21 -12.21
C THR A 128 -2.98 -4.13 -11.27
N TRP A 129 -3.32 -4.48 -10.02
CA TRP A 129 -3.77 -3.51 -9.04
C TRP A 129 -2.72 -2.44 -8.75
N ILE A 130 -1.47 -2.82 -8.51
CA ILE A 130 -0.42 -1.87 -8.14
C ILE A 130 -0.03 -1.01 -9.33
N PHE A 131 0.15 -1.56 -10.53
CA PHE A 131 0.78 -0.83 -11.64
C PHE A 131 -0.16 -0.37 -12.75
N ALA A 132 -1.38 -0.92 -12.87
CA ALA A 132 -2.25 -0.66 -14.00
C ALA A 132 -3.59 -0.02 -13.62
N THR A 133 -4.13 -0.27 -12.42
CA THR A 133 -5.41 0.33 -12.06
C THR A 133 -5.24 1.82 -11.74
N GLY A 134 -5.85 2.66 -12.57
CA GLY A 134 -5.96 4.10 -12.34
C GLY A 134 -7.02 4.45 -11.29
N ILE A 135 -8.08 3.65 -11.18
CA ILE A 135 -9.14 3.76 -10.16
C ILE A 135 -8.96 2.61 -9.16
N ASN A 136 -9.16 2.87 -7.88
CA ASN A 136 -9.03 1.87 -6.82
C ASN A 136 -10.03 0.71 -7.02
N PRO A 137 -9.58 -0.53 -7.28
CA PRO A 137 -10.46 -1.67 -7.48
C PRO A 137 -10.95 -2.30 -6.17
N VAL A 138 -10.55 -1.81 -4.98
CA VAL A 138 -11.03 -2.35 -3.70
C VAL A 138 -12.54 -2.16 -3.56
N ARG A 139 -13.27 -3.25 -3.35
CA ARG A 139 -14.73 -3.30 -3.19
C ARG A 139 -15.15 -3.38 -1.73
N ASP A 140 -14.59 -4.33 -0.98
CA ASP A 140 -14.97 -4.58 0.41
C ASP A 140 -13.73 -4.61 1.31
N VAL A 141 -13.90 -4.19 2.57
CA VAL A 141 -12.83 -4.20 3.58
C VAL A 141 -13.36 -4.77 4.88
N MET A 142 -12.65 -5.78 5.39
CA MET A 142 -12.87 -6.38 6.70
C MET A 142 -11.74 -6.00 7.65
N VAL A 143 -12.09 -5.65 8.88
CA VAL A 143 -11.16 -5.30 9.95
C VAL A 143 -11.56 -6.04 11.23
N GLY A 144 -10.74 -6.99 11.69
CA GLY A 144 -10.98 -7.80 12.87
C GLY A 144 -12.24 -8.65 12.78
N GLY A 145 -12.55 -9.20 11.61
CA GLY A 145 -13.76 -10.00 11.39
C GLY A 145 -15.02 -9.16 11.13
N ARG A 146 -14.92 -7.82 11.14
CA ARG A 146 -16.05 -6.91 10.91
C ARG A 146 -15.92 -6.26 9.54
N TRP A 147 -16.95 -6.37 8.71
CA TRP A 147 -17.04 -5.61 7.47
C TRP A 147 -17.22 -4.12 7.78
N VAL A 148 -16.22 -3.30 7.44
CA VAL A 148 -16.24 -1.85 7.65
C VAL A 148 -16.52 -1.07 6.36
N ILE A 149 -16.21 -1.68 5.21
CA ILE A 149 -16.59 -1.17 3.89
C ILE A 149 -17.25 -2.33 3.14
N ARG A 150 -18.42 -2.06 2.54
CA ARG A 150 -19.10 -2.99 1.64
C ARG A 150 -19.52 -2.25 0.38
N GLU A 151 -19.31 -2.88 -0.77
CA GLU A 151 -19.66 -2.31 -2.07
C GLU A 151 -19.15 -0.88 -2.25
N ARG A 152 -17.90 -0.66 -1.83
CA ARG A 152 -17.16 0.60 -1.85
C ARG A 152 -17.68 1.69 -0.91
N ARG A 153 -18.62 1.38 -0.02
CA ARG A 153 -19.20 2.35 0.91
C ARG A 153 -18.87 2.04 2.37
N HIS A 154 -18.47 3.06 3.11
CA HIS A 154 -18.39 3.03 4.56
C HIS A 154 -19.75 3.45 5.16
N PRO A 155 -20.30 2.79 6.19
CA PRO A 155 -21.64 3.10 6.72
C PRO A 155 -21.83 4.53 7.25
N ARG A 156 -20.73 5.19 7.62
CA ARG A 156 -20.71 6.59 8.11
C ARG A 156 -20.15 7.59 7.09
N GLU A 157 -19.94 7.17 5.84
CA GLU A 157 -19.30 7.97 4.81
C GLU A 157 -19.91 9.37 4.68
N GLU A 158 -21.24 9.45 4.52
CA GLU A 158 -21.94 10.72 4.35
C GLU A 158 -21.73 11.68 5.54
N THR A 159 -21.87 11.16 6.77
CA THR A 159 -21.64 11.95 7.99
C THR A 159 -20.19 12.43 8.09
N ILE A 160 -19.23 11.53 7.87
CA ILE A 160 -17.80 11.86 7.92
C ILE A 160 -17.46 12.95 6.89
N LEU A 161 -17.96 12.82 5.66
CA LEU A 161 -17.72 13.80 4.60
C LEU A 161 -18.37 15.16 4.92
N ALA A 162 -19.58 15.18 5.47
CA ALA A 162 -20.25 16.41 5.86
C ALA A 162 -19.50 17.14 7.00
N GLU A 163 -19.09 16.40 8.04
CA GLU A 163 -18.32 16.93 9.17
C GLU A 163 -16.93 17.41 8.75
N PHE A 164 -16.25 16.64 7.89
CA PHE A 164 -14.96 17.02 7.32
C PHE A 164 -15.09 18.32 6.52
N ARG A 165 -16.08 18.41 5.62
CA ARG A 165 -16.35 19.64 4.85
C ARG A 165 -16.61 20.83 5.77
N GLY A 166 -17.45 20.67 6.79
CA GLY A 166 -17.72 21.72 7.76
C GLY A 166 -16.46 22.19 8.49
N THR A 167 -15.57 21.25 8.83
CA THR A 167 -14.28 21.55 9.47
C THR A 167 -13.34 22.31 8.54
N MET A 168 -13.22 21.88 7.28
CA MET A 168 -12.40 22.58 6.28
C MET A 168 -12.87 24.02 6.05
N LEU A 169 -14.19 24.26 6.01
CA LEU A 169 -14.74 25.60 5.86
C LEU A 169 -14.35 26.51 7.03
N ARG A 170 -14.46 26.02 8.27
CA ARG A 170 -14.03 26.76 9.48
C ARG A 170 -12.54 27.12 9.42
N LEU A 171 -11.69 26.13 9.13
CA LEU A 171 -10.24 26.34 8.99
C LEU A 171 -9.89 27.34 7.88
N SER A 172 -10.61 27.33 6.75
CA SER A 172 -10.36 28.25 5.64
C SER A 172 -10.86 29.69 5.88
N THR A 173 -11.87 29.87 6.75
CA THR A 173 -12.51 31.18 6.98
C THR A 173 -12.03 31.85 8.27
N GLY A 174 -11.31 31.13 9.14
CA GLY A 174 -10.76 31.68 10.38
C GLY A 174 -11.81 31.89 11.50
N LEU A 175 -12.99 31.28 11.36
CA LEU A 175 -14.06 31.21 12.37
C LEU A 175 -14.11 29.80 12.98
#